data_AF-A0A4Q5YR20-F1
#
_entry.id   AF-A0A4Q5YR20-F1
#
_cell.length_a   1.000
_cell.length_b   1.000
_cell.length_c   1.000
_cell.angle_alpha   90.00
_cell.angle_beta   90.00
_cell.angle_gamma   90.00
#
_symmetry.space_group_name_H-M   'P 1'
#
loop_
_entity.id
_entity.type
_entity.pdbx_description
1 polymer ?
#
loop_
_entity_poly.entity_id
_entity_poly.type
_entity_poly.pdbx_seq_one_letter_code
_entity_poly.pdbx_strand_id
1 'polypeptide(L)'
;MLKKTFLIVTLISFSAILTSFTPAKKNQQVLRTIVIDAGHGRMENGGHNGAKGSYSYEDEICLAVAKKLVARLRSEYPEVKIIETRPTEDITSLKERANIANHNRGDLFISIHVNAMPPIKKKEFVGYKTEVYYTGKGKKKKKHTRKVEQYRYYTVPNTTTKGTETYIWGAHKAEDKEVAVRENAPMLAEENYKEKYGNIDPNSPEFVALSLVKTKQFSQRSAMLSYMVEEEFSKVGRISGGPKQRQVGIWVLQATAMPSILVETGFITNPDEERYLNSNDGQTELASCITKAVGSYVKWLEKKQTSNGASVYVPVQQSTGKIEESFLEALDNHHKTPTLTK
;
A
#
# COMPACT_ATOMS: atom_id res chain seq x y z
N MET A 1 76.30 -14.43 59.74
CA MET A 1 75.50 -15.26 58.83
C MET A 1 74.02 -14.94 59.00
N LEU A 2 73.29 -14.83 57.88
CA LEU A 2 71.82 -14.71 57.70
C LEU A 2 71.16 -13.40 58.19
N LYS A 3 71.02 -12.40 57.30
CA LYS A 3 69.93 -12.15 56.32
C LYS A 3 68.70 -11.46 56.95
N LYS A 4 68.69 -10.12 56.88
CA LYS A 4 67.52 -9.25 57.06
C LYS A 4 66.65 -9.33 55.81
N THR A 5 65.41 -9.81 55.94
CA THR A 5 64.44 -9.88 54.86
C THR A 5 63.64 -8.58 54.82
N PHE A 6 63.76 -7.85 53.72
CA PHE A 6 63.01 -6.62 53.42
C PHE A 6 61.63 -7.04 52.87
N LEU A 7 60.55 -6.70 53.57
CA LEU A 7 59.18 -6.87 53.09
C LEU A 7 58.83 -5.64 52.25
N ILE A 8 58.94 -5.76 50.93
CA ILE A 8 58.46 -4.77 49.97
C ILE A 8 56.94 -4.96 49.84
N VAL A 9 56.17 -4.03 50.39
CA VAL A 9 54.72 -3.93 50.15
C VAL A 9 54.54 -3.16 48.84
N THR A 10 54.37 -3.88 47.74
CA THR A 10 53.99 -3.30 46.44
C THR A 10 52.51 -2.92 46.50
N LEU A 11 52.27 -1.60 46.62
CA LEU A 11 50.95 -0.99 46.48
C LEU A 11 50.54 -1.08 44.99
N ILE A 12 49.82 -2.12 44.60
CA ILE A 12 49.20 -2.21 43.28
C ILE A 12 48.05 -1.20 43.26
N SER A 13 48.25 -0.08 42.59
CA SER A 13 47.18 0.87 42.26
C SER A 13 46.22 0.18 41.29
N PHE A 14 45.14 -0.37 41.83
CA PHE A 14 44.03 -0.87 41.03
C PHE A 14 43.28 0.35 40.47
N SER A 15 43.78 0.90 39.37
CA SER A 15 43.05 1.90 38.59
C SER A 15 41.81 1.21 38.02
N ALA A 16 40.68 1.37 38.69
CA ALA A 16 39.39 0.96 38.19
C ALA A 16 39.10 1.80 36.94
N ILE A 17 39.39 1.23 35.78
CA ILE A 17 38.88 1.73 34.50
C ILE A 17 37.37 1.47 34.54
N LEU A 18 36.63 2.43 35.09
CA LEU A 18 35.19 2.56 34.89
C LEU A 18 34.99 2.83 33.39
N THR A 19 34.93 1.76 32.59
CA THR A 19 34.38 1.83 31.26
C THR A 19 32.92 2.19 31.43
N SER A 20 32.59 3.46 31.25
CA SER A 20 31.22 3.93 31.09
C SER A 20 30.62 3.18 29.91
N PHE A 21 29.91 2.07 30.18
CA PHE A 21 29.03 1.45 29.21
C PHE A 21 27.92 2.46 28.94
N THR A 22 28.10 3.32 27.93
CA THR A 22 26.97 4.02 27.33
C THR A 22 26.12 2.94 26.67
N PRO A 23 24.88 2.70 27.13
CA PRO A 23 24.00 1.82 26.39
C PRO A 23 23.88 2.41 24.98
N ALA A 24 24.26 1.64 23.96
CA ALA A 24 24.06 2.03 22.59
C ALA A 24 22.59 2.47 22.45
N LYS A 25 22.37 3.73 22.06
CA LYS A 25 21.02 4.25 21.79
C LYS A 25 20.39 3.27 20.80
N LYS A 26 19.45 2.43 21.26
CA LYS A 26 18.70 1.55 20.34
C LYS A 26 18.10 2.47 19.31
N ASN A 27 18.54 2.33 18.05
CA ASN A 27 18.02 3.15 16.98
C ASN A 27 16.53 2.85 16.90
N GLN A 28 15.69 3.86 17.12
CA GLN A 28 14.25 3.65 17.21
C GLN A 28 13.77 3.13 15.85
N GLN A 29 13.14 1.96 15.87
CA GLN A 29 12.78 1.28 14.63
C GLN A 29 11.68 2.04 13.90
N VAL A 30 11.91 2.36 12.62
CA VAL A 30 10.98 3.18 11.82
C VAL A 30 9.71 2.45 11.40
N LEU A 31 9.72 1.11 11.39
CA LEU A 31 8.58 0.22 11.18
C LEU A 31 8.63 -0.89 12.22
N ARG A 32 7.56 -1.11 12.97
CA ARG A 32 7.44 -2.19 13.96
C ARG A 32 6.53 -3.30 13.47
N THR A 33 5.49 -2.97 12.71
CA THR A 33 4.53 -3.94 12.17
C THR A 33 4.28 -3.72 10.68
N ILE A 34 4.43 -4.77 9.87
CA ILE A 34 4.03 -4.77 8.45
C ILE A 34 2.89 -5.78 8.28
N VAL A 35 1.81 -5.34 7.64
CA VAL A 35 0.64 -6.15 7.33
C VAL A 35 0.67 -6.52 5.85
N ILE A 36 0.68 -7.81 5.56
CA ILE A 36 0.63 -8.39 4.22
C ILE A 36 -0.76 -8.95 3.97
N ASP A 37 -1.36 -8.48 2.89
CA ASP A 37 -2.70 -8.86 2.47
C ASP A 37 -2.67 -9.64 1.16
N ALA A 38 -3.01 -10.92 1.20
CA ALA A 38 -3.15 -11.72 0.00
C ALA A 38 -4.57 -11.51 -0.56
N GLY A 39 -4.71 -10.83 -1.70
CA GLY A 39 -5.99 -10.51 -2.32
C GLY A 39 -6.90 -11.74 -2.48
N HIS A 40 -8.22 -11.50 -2.44
CA HIS A 40 -9.26 -12.51 -2.69
C HIS A 40 -9.17 -13.75 -1.77
N GLY A 41 -9.67 -14.92 -2.21
CA GLY A 41 -9.66 -16.18 -1.48
C GLY A 41 -10.78 -17.12 -1.91
N ARG A 42 -10.68 -18.37 -1.45
CA ARG A 42 -11.66 -19.43 -1.63
C ARG A 42 -12.94 -19.07 -0.88
N MET A 43 -14.06 -19.03 -1.59
CA MET A 43 -15.38 -18.78 -1.01
C MET A 43 -15.92 -20.05 -0.36
N GLU A 44 -16.88 -19.91 0.56
CA GLU A 44 -17.50 -21.03 1.29
C GLU A 44 -18.12 -22.09 0.37
N ASN A 45 -18.58 -21.69 -0.82
CA ASN A 45 -19.12 -22.60 -1.84
C ASN A 45 -18.03 -23.37 -2.63
N GLY A 46 -16.76 -23.22 -2.26
CA GLY A 46 -15.63 -23.78 -2.99
C GLY A 46 -15.35 -23.07 -4.32
N GLY A 47 -15.85 -21.85 -4.54
CA GLY A 47 -15.48 -21.03 -5.69
C GLY A 47 -14.24 -20.18 -5.42
N HIS A 48 -13.48 -19.84 -6.46
CA HIS A 48 -12.41 -18.84 -6.38
C HIS A 48 -12.98 -17.43 -6.54
N ASN A 49 -12.54 -16.50 -5.70
CA ASN A 49 -12.83 -15.08 -5.87
C ASN A 49 -11.68 -14.38 -6.61
N GLY A 50 -11.98 -13.31 -7.35
CA GLY A 50 -10.99 -12.56 -8.14
C GLY A 50 -10.95 -12.96 -9.61
N ALA A 51 -9.93 -12.47 -10.31
CA ALA A 51 -9.72 -12.73 -11.71
C ALA A 51 -9.35 -14.19 -11.99
N LYS A 52 -9.71 -14.64 -13.20
CA LYS A 52 -9.45 -16.00 -13.68
C LYS A 52 -8.56 -15.95 -14.93
N GLY A 53 -7.49 -16.73 -14.91
CA GLY A 53 -6.64 -16.99 -16.07
C GLY A 53 -7.16 -18.15 -16.92
N SER A 54 -6.32 -18.66 -17.82
CA SER A 54 -6.65 -19.84 -18.62
C SER A 54 -6.63 -21.13 -17.80
N TYR A 55 -5.77 -21.23 -16.79
CA TYR A 55 -5.63 -22.41 -15.92
C TYR A 55 -5.43 -22.08 -14.43
N SER A 56 -5.39 -20.80 -14.05
CA SER A 56 -5.11 -20.36 -12.68
C SER A 56 -6.09 -19.29 -12.18
N TYR A 57 -6.07 -19.06 -10.87
CA TYR A 57 -6.94 -18.09 -10.21
C TYR A 57 -6.12 -17.05 -9.45
N GLU A 58 -6.60 -15.81 -9.42
CA GLU A 58 -5.92 -14.68 -8.77
C GLU A 58 -5.66 -14.95 -7.29
N ASP A 59 -6.63 -15.49 -6.56
CA ASP A 59 -6.53 -15.76 -5.14
C ASP A 59 -5.40 -16.72 -4.76
N GLU A 60 -5.17 -17.76 -5.57
CA GLU A 60 -4.09 -18.72 -5.40
C GLU A 60 -2.72 -18.07 -5.62
N ILE A 61 -2.57 -17.32 -6.72
CA ILE A 61 -1.33 -16.61 -7.05
C ILE A 61 -1.00 -15.59 -5.95
N CYS A 62 -2.00 -14.81 -5.51
CA CYS A 62 -1.83 -13.81 -4.45
C CYS A 62 -1.34 -14.45 -3.16
N LEU A 63 -1.92 -15.60 -2.76
CA LEU A 63 -1.49 -16.31 -1.56
C LEU A 63 -0.05 -16.83 -1.69
N ALA A 64 0.30 -17.39 -2.85
CA ALA A 64 1.63 -17.94 -3.09
C ALA A 64 2.72 -16.86 -3.04
N VAL A 65 2.49 -15.71 -3.69
CA VAL A 65 3.41 -14.55 -3.63
C VAL A 65 3.48 -13.98 -2.22
N ALA A 66 2.34 -13.80 -1.54
CA ALA A 66 2.30 -13.28 -0.18
C ALA A 66 3.08 -14.16 0.81
N LYS A 67 2.93 -15.49 0.74
CA LYS A 67 3.70 -16.42 1.59
C LYS A 67 5.22 -16.28 1.39
N LYS A 68 5.68 -16.13 0.15
CA LYS A 68 7.11 -15.89 -0.16
C LYS A 68 7.59 -14.54 0.35
N LEU A 69 6.77 -13.50 0.20
CA LEU A 69 7.06 -12.16 0.72
C LEU A 69 7.15 -12.17 2.25
N VAL A 70 6.21 -12.81 2.93
CA VAL A 70 6.19 -12.97 4.39
C VAL A 70 7.46 -13.70 4.87
N ALA A 71 7.82 -14.82 4.23
CA ALA A 71 9.01 -15.57 4.58
C ALA A 71 10.29 -14.72 4.44
N ARG A 72 10.41 -13.95 3.35
CA ARG A 72 11.53 -13.01 3.14
C ARG A 72 11.56 -11.91 4.19
N LEU A 73 10.44 -11.23 4.43
CA LEU A 73 10.38 -10.14 5.41
C LEU A 73 10.71 -10.60 6.82
N ARG A 74 10.21 -11.77 7.24
CA ARG A 74 10.56 -12.37 8.54
C ARG A 74 12.05 -12.70 8.66
N SER A 75 12.70 -13.07 7.54
CA SER A 75 14.13 -13.37 7.52
C SER A 75 15.01 -12.13 7.48
N GLU A 76 14.63 -11.11 6.70
CA GLU A 76 15.43 -9.90 6.50
C GLU A 76 15.20 -8.84 7.60
N TYR A 77 14.04 -8.88 8.26
CA TYR A 77 13.64 -7.97 9.33
C TYR A 77 13.07 -8.73 10.54
N PRO A 78 13.87 -9.55 11.25
CA PRO A 78 13.40 -10.42 12.34
C PRO A 78 12.77 -9.65 13.50
N GLU A 79 13.11 -8.37 13.67
CA GLU A 79 12.57 -7.49 14.68
C GLU A 79 11.25 -6.81 14.26
N VAL A 80 10.84 -6.90 12.99
CA VAL A 80 9.54 -6.40 12.49
C VAL A 80 8.48 -7.49 12.63
N LYS A 81 7.35 -7.15 13.27
CA LYS A 81 6.18 -8.02 13.35
C LYS A 81 5.48 -8.10 11.99
N ILE A 82 5.49 -9.27 11.34
CA ILE A 82 4.79 -9.51 10.07
C ILE A 82 3.43 -10.17 10.33
N ILE A 83 2.36 -9.46 9.95
CA ILE A 83 0.96 -9.90 10.08
C ILE A 83 0.38 -10.25 8.71
N GLU A 84 -0.35 -11.36 8.63
CA GLU A 84 -1.02 -11.83 7.43
C GLU A 84 -2.53 -11.66 7.61
N THR A 85 -3.23 -11.01 6.68
CA THR A 85 -4.70 -10.90 6.73
C THR A 85 -5.39 -12.21 6.27
N ARG A 86 -4.69 -13.01 5.47
CA ARG A 86 -5.16 -14.26 4.88
C ARG A 86 -4.00 -15.26 4.79
N PRO A 87 -3.75 -16.08 5.84
CA PRO A 87 -2.70 -17.11 5.82
C PRO A 87 -3.14 -18.42 5.16
N THR A 88 -4.45 -18.64 4.98
CA THR A 88 -5.06 -19.84 4.37
C THR A 88 -5.63 -19.54 2.97
N GLU A 89 -6.18 -20.56 2.32
CA GLU A 89 -6.86 -20.39 1.03
C GLU A 89 -8.18 -19.62 1.16
N ASP A 90 -8.84 -19.70 2.32
CA ASP A 90 -10.18 -19.14 2.55
C ASP A 90 -10.23 -17.62 2.45
N ILE A 91 -11.35 -17.11 1.96
CA ILE A 91 -11.58 -15.69 1.80
C ILE A 91 -11.69 -14.97 3.14
N THR A 92 -10.78 -14.02 3.38
CA THR A 92 -10.97 -12.99 4.42
C THR A 92 -11.83 -11.86 3.83
N SER A 93 -12.89 -11.43 4.52
CA SER A 93 -13.71 -10.31 4.05
C SER A 93 -12.90 -9.01 3.99
N LEU A 94 -13.27 -8.06 3.12
CA LEU A 94 -12.58 -6.76 3.04
C LEU A 94 -12.55 -6.04 4.39
N LYS A 95 -13.68 -6.03 5.09
CA LYS A 95 -13.80 -5.44 6.43
C LYS A 95 -12.83 -6.09 7.42
N GLU A 96 -12.75 -7.42 7.41
CA GLU A 96 -11.87 -8.13 8.33
C GLU A 96 -10.39 -7.90 8.02
N ARG A 97 -9.99 -7.76 6.75
CA ARG A 97 -8.62 -7.38 6.39
C ARG A 97 -8.21 -6.04 7.00
N ALA A 98 -9.10 -5.04 6.91
CA ALA A 98 -8.87 -3.73 7.52
C ALA A 98 -8.84 -3.81 9.05
N ASN A 99 -9.76 -4.57 9.66
CA ASN A 99 -9.77 -4.80 11.11
C ASN A 99 -8.46 -5.43 11.59
N ILE A 100 -7.99 -6.51 10.93
CA ILE A 100 -6.72 -7.17 11.27
C ILE A 100 -5.57 -6.17 11.21
N ALA A 101 -5.50 -5.36 10.16
CA ALA A 101 -4.45 -4.36 9.99
C ALA A 101 -4.47 -3.31 11.11
N ASN A 102 -5.64 -2.75 11.39
CA ASN A 102 -5.83 -1.67 12.37
C ASN A 102 -5.63 -2.17 13.80
N HIS A 103 -6.23 -3.31 14.17
CA HIS A 103 -6.07 -3.92 15.50
C HIS A 103 -4.60 -4.25 15.81
N ASN A 104 -3.82 -4.64 14.80
CA ASN A 104 -2.39 -4.91 14.97
C ASN A 104 -1.50 -3.66 14.90
N ARG A 105 -2.09 -2.46 14.77
CA ARG A 105 -1.37 -1.18 14.68
C ARG A 105 -0.28 -1.23 13.61
N GLY A 106 -0.63 -1.71 12.41
CA GLY A 106 0.33 -1.80 11.31
C GLY A 106 0.94 -0.44 10.97
N ASP A 107 2.26 -0.39 10.80
CA ASP A 107 2.97 0.80 10.31
C ASP A 107 2.99 0.87 8.78
N LEU A 108 2.69 -0.25 8.14
CA LEU A 108 2.61 -0.40 6.68
C LEU A 108 1.65 -1.53 6.30
N PHE A 109 0.83 -1.31 5.27
CA PHE A 109 -0.06 -2.30 4.68
C PHE A 109 0.28 -2.52 3.20
N ILE A 110 0.53 -3.78 2.80
CA ILE A 110 0.84 -4.16 1.43
C ILE A 110 -0.15 -5.25 1.00
N SER A 111 -1.02 -4.92 0.04
CA SER A 111 -1.94 -5.87 -0.58
C SER A 111 -1.38 -6.38 -1.90
N ILE A 112 -1.42 -7.69 -2.11
CA ILE A 112 -0.92 -8.38 -3.30
C ILE A 112 -2.11 -8.82 -4.14
N HIS A 113 -2.11 -8.41 -5.41
CA HIS A 113 -3.14 -8.68 -6.39
C HIS A 113 -2.57 -9.05 -7.77
N VAL A 114 -3.44 -9.52 -8.65
CA VAL A 114 -3.11 -9.77 -10.05
C VAL A 114 -4.20 -9.16 -10.93
N ASN A 115 -3.79 -8.32 -11.87
CA ASN A 115 -4.72 -7.60 -12.73
C ASN A 115 -5.28 -8.51 -13.83
N ALA A 116 -6.32 -8.03 -14.50
CA ALA A 116 -6.95 -8.70 -15.62
C ALA A 116 -7.48 -7.69 -16.64
N MET A 117 -7.47 -8.08 -17.91
CA MET A 117 -8.06 -7.29 -18.99
C MET A 117 -9.06 -8.15 -19.77
N PRO A 118 -10.22 -7.60 -20.20
CA PRO A 118 -11.17 -8.35 -21.01
C PRO A 118 -10.51 -8.97 -22.24
N PRO A 119 -10.99 -10.15 -22.67
CA PRO A 119 -10.45 -10.80 -23.85
C PRO A 119 -10.73 -9.96 -25.11
N ILE A 120 -9.87 -10.09 -26.11
CA ILE A 120 -9.97 -9.33 -27.35
C ILE A 120 -11.06 -9.96 -28.21
N LYS A 121 -12.08 -9.16 -28.55
CA LYS A 121 -13.15 -9.58 -29.46
C LYS A 121 -12.62 -9.58 -30.90
N LYS A 122 -12.80 -10.69 -31.60
CA LYS A 122 -12.48 -10.86 -33.02
C LYS A 122 -13.76 -11.19 -33.79
N LYS A 123 -13.78 -10.81 -35.06
CA LYS A 123 -14.80 -11.22 -36.01
C LYS A 123 -14.13 -11.77 -37.27
N GLU A 124 -14.73 -12.79 -37.85
CA GLU A 124 -14.27 -13.44 -39.07
C GLU A 124 -15.42 -13.45 -40.08
N PHE A 125 -15.14 -13.05 -41.32
CA PHE A 125 -16.11 -13.15 -42.40
C PHE A 125 -16.32 -14.62 -42.75
N VAL A 126 -17.58 -15.08 -42.66
CA VAL A 126 -17.93 -16.49 -42.91
C VAL A 126 -18.75 -16.71 -44.18
N GLY A 127 -19.06 -15.64 -44.91
CA GLY A 127 -19.78 -15.72 -46.18
C GLY A 127 -20.94 -14.74 -46.26
N TYR A 128 -21.88 -15.03 -47.16
CA TYR A 128 -23.04 -14.19 -47.39
C TYR A 128 -24.33 -14.92 -47.03
N LYS A 129 -25.27 -14.19 -46.44
CA LYS A 129 -26.67 -14.61 -46.29
C LYS A 129 -27.54 -13.82 -47.26
N THR A 130 -28.47 -14.50 -47.90
CA THR A 130 -29.54 -13.82 -48.63
C THR A 130 -30.61 -13.37 -47.64
N GLU A 131 -30.74 -12.07 -47.45
CA GLU A 131 -31.85 -11.46 -46.71
C GLU A 131 -33.01 -11.14 -47.64
N VAL A 132 -34.20 -11.62 -47.26
CA VAL A 132 -35.45 -11.24 -47.91
C VAL A 132 -36.05 -10.08 -47.14
N TYR A 133 -36.43 -9.02 -47.84
CA TYR A 133 -37.21 -7.93 -47.27
C TYR A 133 -38.35 -7.53 -48.21
N TYR A 134 -39.30 -6.75 -47.71
CA TYR A 134 -40.49 -6.38 -48.46
C TYR A 134 -40.69 -4.87 -48.46
N THR A 135 -41.15 -4.31 -49.58
CA THR A 135 -41.55 -2.90 -49.68
C THR A 135 -43.00 -2.78 -50.14
N GLY A 136 -43.66 -1.66 -49.85
CA GLY A 136 -45.09 -1.45 -50.14
C GLY A 136 -46.03 -2.10 -49.12
N LYS A 137 -47.35 -1.86 -49.26
CA LYS A 137 -48.40 -2.35 -48.35
C LYS A 137 -49.54 -3.05 -49.11
N GLY A 138 -50.21 -4.00 -48.45
CA GLY A 138 -51.36 -4.73 -49.00
C GLY A 138 -51.04 -5.40 -50.35
N LYS A 139 -51.92 -5.23 -51.34
CA LYS A 139 -51.76 -5.77 -52.70
C LYS A 139 -50.54 -5.20 -53.47
N LYS A 140 -49.91 -4.12 -52.99
CA LYS A 140 -48.70 -3.51 -53.59
C LYS A 140 -47.39 -3.99 -52.94
N LYS A 141 -47.41 -5.01 -52.07
CA LYS A 141 -46.21 -5.53 -51.39
C LYS A 141 -45.29 -6.26 -52.39
N LYS A 142 -44.02 -5.84 -52.49
CA LYS A 142 -42.99 -6.42 -53.35
C LYS A 142 -41.91 -7.10 -52.52
N LYS A 143 -41.49 -8.32 -52.90
CA LYS A 143 -40.39 -9.07 -52.27
C LYS A 143 -39.07 -8.69 -52.93
N HIS A 144 -38.05 -8.43 -52.12
CA HIS A 144 -36.69 -8.14 -52.54
C HIS A 144 -35.73 -9.07 -51.83
N THR A 145 -34.56 -9.26 -52.44
CA THR A 145 -33.46 -9.99 -51.84
C THR A 145 -32.20 -9.16 -51.93
N ARG A 146 -31.43 -9.13 -50.85
CA ARG A 146 -30.06 -8.61 -50.86
C ARG A 146 -29.13 -9.63 -50.24
N LYS A 147 -27.89 -9.69 -50.74
CA LYS A 147 -26.83 -10.42 -50.06
C LYS A 147 -26.29 -9.52 -48.95
N VAL A 148 -26.26 -10.04 -47.73
CA VAL A 148 -25.62 -9.40 -46.58
C VAL A 148 -24.45 -10.26 -46.12
N GLU A 149 -23.39 -9.60 -45.68
CA GLU A 149 -22.22 -10.28 -45.11
C GLU A 149 -22.59 -10.94 -43.77
N GLN A 150 -22.04 -12.12 -43.54
CA GLN A 150 -22.12 -12.82 -42.27
C GLN A 150 -20.76 -12.87 -41.60
N TYR A 151 -20.77 -12.68 -40.28
CA TYR A 151 -19.59 -12.72 -39.45
C TYR A 151 -19.76 -13.73 -38.31
N ARG A 152 -18.71 -14.46 -37.99
CA ARG A 152 -18.57 -15.22 -36.74
C ARG A 152 -17.79 -14.37 -35.74
N TYR A 153 -18.29 -14.28 -34.51
CA TYR A 153 -17.65 -13.55 -33.42
C TYR A 153 -17.04 -14.55 -32.44
N TYR A 154 -15.81 -14.29 -32.00
CA TYR A 154 -15.14 -15.08 -30.97
C TYR A 154 -14.19 -14.18 -30.16
N THR A 155 -13.70 -14.69 -29.04
CA THR A 155 -12.77 -13.99 -28.15
C THR A 155 -11.44 -14.70 -28.10
N VAL A 156 -10.35 -13.95 -28.08
CA VAL A 156 -9.00 -14.46 -27.84
C VAL A 156 -8.43 -13.85 -26.56
N PRO A 157 -7.49 -14.52 -25.86
CA PRO A 157 -6.81 -13.95 -24.70
C PRO A 157 -6.20 -12.58 -24.99
N ASN A 158 -6.10 -11.74 -23.96
CA ASN A 158 -5.46 -10.44 -24.10
C ASN A 158 -3.95 -10.59 -23.96
N THR A 159 -3.24 -10.60 -25.10
CA THR A 159 -1.78 -10.76 -25.15
C THR A 159 -1.03 -9.43 -25.13
N THR A 160 -1.73 -8.30 -25.14
CA THR A 160 -1.12 -6.97 -25.29
C THR A 160 -0.79 -6.34 -23.95
N THR A 161 -1.72 -6.41 -22.99
CA THR A 161 -1.52 -5.82 -21.66
C THR A 161 -0.70 -6.74 -20.78
N LYS A 162 0.36 -6.22 -20.17
CA LYS A 162 1.28 -6.94 -19.25
C LYS A 162 2.04 -5.93 -18.39
N GLY A 163 2.67 -6.41 -17.33
CA GLY A 163 3.45 -5.57 -16.40
C GLY A 163 2.76 -5.33 -15.07
N THR A 164 3.40 -4.53 -14.23
CA THR A 164 3.01 -4.26 -12.85
C THR A 164 2.35 -2.90 -12.70
N GLU A 165 1.48 -2.77 -11.71
CA GLU A 165 0.89 -1.48 -11.33
C GLU A 165 0.74 -1.43 -9.82
N THR A 166 1.09 -0.32 -9.17
CA THR A 166 0.91 -0.18 -7.73
C THR A 166 -0.05 0.95 -7.41
N TYR A 167 -1.13 0.64 -6.70
CA TYR A 167 -2.18 1.57 -6.35
C TYR A 167 -2.07 2.09 -4.92
N ILE A 168 -2.43 3.35 -4.74
CA ILE A 168 -2.76 3.97 -3.45
C ILE A 168 -4.24 4.34 -3.42
N TRP A 169 -4.79 4.69 -2.26
CA TRP A 169 -6.18 5.18 -2.21
C TRP A 169 -6.34 6.45 -3.03
N GLY A 170 -7.52 6.61 -3.65
CA GLY A 170 -7.82 7.77 -4.46
C GLY A 170 -8.01 9.04 -3.62
N ALA A 171 -7.57 10.19 -4.14
CA ALA A 171 -7.74 11.48 -3.46
C ALA A 171 -9.22 11.83 -3.20
N HIS A 172 -10.12 11.43 -4.10
CA HIS A 172 -11.59 11.57 -3.94
C HIS A 172 -12.18 10.71 -2.80
N LYS A 173 -11.33 9.94 -2.11
CA LYS A 173 -11.65 9.06 -0.98
C LYS A 173 -10.81 9.40 0.25
N ALA A 174 -10.29 10.62 0.31
CA ALA A 174 -9.56 11.13 1.46
C ALA A 174 -10.42 11.11 2.72
N GLU A 175 -11.69 11.53 2.64
CA GLU A 175 -12.62 11.53 3.78
C GLU A 175 -12.77 10.14 4.41
N ASP A 176 -12.97 9.09 3.59
CA ASP A 176 -13.06 7.70 4.08
C ASP A 176 -11.78 7.28 4.82
N LYS A 177 -10.61 7.70 4.32
CA LYS A 177 -9.31 7.44 4.97
C LYS A 177 -9.15 8.24 6.26
N GLU A 178 -9.59 9.48 6.29
CA GLU A 178 -9.54 10.35 7.47
C GLU A 178 -10.43 9.81 8.60
N VAL A 179 -11.61 9.31 8.27
CA VAL A 179 -12.48 8.60 9.23
C VAL A 179 -11.76 7.39 9.80
N ALA A 180 -11.18 6.52 8.96
CA ALA A 180 -10.44 5.36 9.42
C ALA A 180 -9.25 5.73 10.34
N VAL A 181 -8.48 6.77 9.99
CA VAL A 181 -7.37 7.26 10.82
C VAL A 181 -7.87 7.82 12.14
N ARG A 182 -8.97 8.57 12.15
CA ARG A 182 -9.53 9.16 13.36
C ARG A 182 -10.10 8.11 14.30
N GLU A 183 -10.89 7.17 13.80
CA GLU A 183 -11.51 6.10 14.59
C GLU A 183 -10.49 5.15 15.21
N ASN A 184 -9.39 4.86 14.51
CA ASN A 184 -8.34 3.96 15.01
C ASN A 184 -7.22 4.68 15.78
N ALA A 185 -7.21 6.01 15.75
CA ALA A 185 -6.31 6.88 16.51
C ALA A 185 -4.83 6.42 16.54
N PRO A 186 -4.18 6.12 15.40
CA PRO A 186 -2.86 5.48 15.36
C PRO A 186 -1.76 6.34 16.01
N MET A 187 -1.96 7.66 16.07
CA MET A 187 -1.03 8.61 16.69
C MET A 187 -0.88 8.39 18.20
N LEU A 188 -1.94 7.95 18.89
CA LEU A 188 -1.91 7.68 20.33
C LEU A 188 -0.98 6.51 20.69
N ALA A 189 -0.66 5.66 19.71
CA ALA A 189 0.23 4.51 19.86
C ALA A 189 1.71 4.82 19.53
N GLU A 190 2.03 6.07 19.18
CA GLU A 190 3.42 6.53 19.02
C GLU A 190 4.08 6.66 20.40
N GLU A 191 5.29 6.11 20.55
CA GLU A 191 6.02 6.11 21.84
C GLU A 191 6.27 7.52 22.39
N ASN A 192 6.47 8.49 21.50
CA ASN A 192 6.69 9.90 21.82
C ASN A 192 5.41 10.75 21.68
N TYR A 193 4.22 10.16 21.67
CA TYR A 193 2.96 10.89 21.50
C TYR A 193 2.81 12.03 22.51
N LYS A 194 2.96 11.74 23.82
CA LYS A 194 2.78 12.75 24.88
C LYS A 194 3.78 13.89 24.79
N GLU A 195 5.01 13.61 24.37
CA GLU A 195 6.06 14.61 24.20
C GLU A 195 5.79 15.49 22.98
N LYS A 196 5.26 14.90 21.90
CA LYS A 196 5.05 15.57 20.62
C LYS A 196 3.73 16.33 20.53
N TYR A 197 2.71 15.86 21.24
CA TYR A 197 1.34 16.34 21.10
C TYR A 197 0.65 16.67 22.44
N GLY A 198 1.21 16.28 23.59
CA GLY A 198 0.58 16.49 24.90
C GLY A 198 -0.60 15.55 25.17
N ASN A 199 -1.49 15.96 26.09
CA ASN A 199 -2.71 15.21 26.45
C ASN A 199 -3.91 15.74 25.67
N ILE A 200 -3.95 15.48 24.36
CA ILE A 200 -5.08 15.88 23.50
C ILE A 200 -6.23 14.87 23.64
N ASP A 201 -7.45 15.38 23.80
CA ASP A 201 -8.69 14.61 23.80
C ASP A 201 -9.01 14.11 22.37
N PRO A 202 -9.20 12.80 22.13
CA PRO A 202 -9.55 12.24 20.82
C PRO A 202 -10.83 12.80 20.17
N ASN A 203 -11.71 13.45 20.94
CA ASN A 203 -12.93 14.08 20.42
C ASN A 203 -12.75 15.59 20.14
N SER A 204 -11.56 16.14 20.36
CA SER A 204 -11.33 17.57 20.22
C SER A 204 -11.07 18.01 18.77
N PRO A 205 -11.33 19.27 18.41
CA PRO A 205 -10.96 19.84 17.10
C PRO A 205 -9.45 19.70 16.79
N GLU A 206 -8.59 19.77 17.80
CA GLU A 206 -7.15 19.57 17.66
C GLU A 206 -6.82 18.14 17.21
N PHE A 207 -7.49 17.12 17.77
CA PHE A 207 -7.31 15.74 17.32
C PHE A 207 -7.76 15.54 15.88
N VAL A 208 -8.87 16.16 15.48
CA VAL A 208 -9.32 16.16 14.08
C VAL A 208 -8.23 16.74 13.18
N ALA A 209 -7.70 17.92 13.50
CA ALA A 209 -6.62 18.54 12.71
C ALA A 209 -5.36 17.64 12.63
N LEU A 210 -4.97 17.01 13.73
CA LEU A 210 -3.85 16.06 13.75
C LEU A 210 -4.10 14.83 12.87
N SER A 211 -5.32 14.29 12.89
CA SER A 211 -5.71 13.15 12.05
C SER A 211 -5.64 13.49 10.55
N LEU A 212 -5.95 14.73 10.17
CA LEU A 212 -5.79 15.22 8.79
C LEU A 212 -4.31 15.27 8.38
N VAL A 213 -3.46 15.84 9.24
CA VAL A 213 -2.00 15.90 9.00
C VAL A 213 -1.42 14.49 8.89
N LYS A 214 -1.86 13.56 9.75
CA LYS A 214 -1.45 12.16 9.72
C LYS A 214 -1.90 11.45 8.46
N THR A 215 -3.13 11.68 8.01
CA THR A 215 -3.66 11.12 6.77
C THR A 215 -2.87 11.60 5.56
N LYS A 216 -2.53 12.90 5.50
CA LYS A 216 -1.64 13.45 4.47
C LYS A 216 -0.25 12.80 4.50
N GLN A 217 0.32 12.59 5.70
CA GLN A 217 1.59 11.89 5.86
C GLN A 217 1.51 10.44 5.34
N PHE A 218 0.43 9.72 5.64
CA PHE A 218 0.22 8.36 5.12
C PHE A 218 0.10 8.35 3.60
N SER A 219 -0.54 9.35 2.99
CA SER A 219 -0.65 9.45 1.53
C SER A 219 0.73 9.58 0.87
N GLN A 220 1.56 10.50 1.37
CA GLN A 220 2.93 10.69 0.88
C GLN A 220 3.79 9.44 1.05
N ARG A 221 3.64 8.76 2.19
CA ARG A 221 4.34 7.51 2.51
C ARG A 221 3.94 6.37 1.56
N SER A 222 2.65 6.25 1.26
CA SER A 222 2.14 5.23 0.34
C SER A 222 2.60 5.50 -1.09
N ALA A 223 2.55 6.77 -1.52
CA ALA A 223 3.06 7.17 -2.83
C ALA A 223 4.56 6.86 -2.98
N MET A 224 5.37 7.17 -1.97
CA MET A 224 6.80 6.87 -2.00
C MET A 224 7.09 5.37 -2.10
N LEU A 225 6.44 4.56 -1.26
CA LEU A 225 6.62 3.11 -1.33
C LEU A 225 6.15 2.55 -2.69
N SER A 226 5.02 3.01 -3.21
CA SER A 226 4.53 2.56 -4.51
C SER A 226 5.52 2.83 -5.64
N TYR A 227 6.21 3.97 -5.61
CA TYR A 227 7.27 4.28 -6.56
C TYR A 227 8.45 3.31 -6.43
N MET A 228 8.89 3.03 -5.20
CA MET A 228 10.01 2.12 -4.94
C MET A 228 9.71 0.68 -5.38
N VAL A 229 8.47 0.22 -5.18
CA VAL A 229 8.03 -1.11 -5.66
C VAL A 229 8.13 -1.21 -7.17
N GLU A 230 7.57 -0.22 -7.88
CA GLU A 230 7.61 -0.17 -9.35
C GLU A 230 9.03 -0.01 -9.91
N GLU A 231 9.92 0.69 -9.20
CA GLU A 231 11.33 0.80 -9.53
C GLU A 231 12.05 -0.56 -9.42
N GLU A 232 11.79 -1.34 -8.35
CA GLU A 232 12.36 -2.67 -8.19
C GLU A 232 11.85 -3.68 -9.23
N PHE A 233 10.60 -3.56 -9.67
CA PHE A 233 10.10 -4.35 -10.81
C PHE A 233 10.77 -3.97 -12.13
N SER A 234 10.99 -2.68 -12.36
CA SER A 234 11.67 -2.20 -13.56
C SER A 234 13.12 -2.70 -13.63
N LYS A 235 13.82 -2.80 -12.49
CA LYS A 235 15.20 -3.30 -12.41
C LYS A 235 15.36 -4.75 -12.85
N VAL A 236 14.32 -5.58 -12.70
CA VAL A 236 14.31 -6.97 -13.15
C VAL A 236 13.69 -7.14 -14.55
N GLY A 237 13.43 -6.03 -15.26
CA GLY A 237 12.94 -6.05 -16.63
C GLY A 237 11.42 -6.21 -16.77
N ARG A 238 10.65 -6.13 -15.67
CA ARG A 238 9.19 -6.05 -15.77
C ARG A 238 8.76 -4.67 -16.27
N ILE A 239 7.68 -4.64 -17.06
CA ILE A 239 7.07 -3.39 -17.50
C ILE A 239 6.36 -2.76 -16.30
N SER A 240 6.75 -1.54 -15.92
CA SER A 240 6.08 -0.80 -14.86
C SER A 240 5.04 0.16 -15.44
N GLY A 241 3.80 0.04 -14.94
CA GLY A 241 2.74 1.03 -15.14
C GLY A 241 2.80 2.20 -14.15
N GLY A 242 3.74 2.16 -13.20
CA GLY A 242 3.98 3.18 -12.18
C GLY A 242 2.92 3.23 -11.08
N PRO A 243 3.08 4.16 -10.11
CA PRO A 243 2.08 4.46 -9.11
C PRO A 243 0.78 4.97 -9.70
N LYS A 244 -0.37 4.46 -9.24
CA LYS A 244 -1.71 4.82 -9.74
C LYS A 244 -2.71 5.13 -8.64
N GLN A 245 -3.71 5.92 -9.01
CA GLN A 245 -4.97 6.05 -8.26
C GLN A 245 -6.11 5.65 -9.19
N ARG A 246 -7.03 4.83 -8.68
CA ARG A 246 -8.27 4.50 -9.42
C ARG A 246 -9.29 5.62 -9.24
N GLN A 247 -10.16 5.79 -10.24
CA GLN A 247 -11.36 6.63 -10.09
C GLN A 247 -12.40 6.00 -9.17
N VAL A 248 -12.45 4.66 -9.12
CA VAL A 248 -13.22 3.91 -8.14
C VAL A 248 -12.30 3.58 -6.97
N GLY A 249 -12.70 3.98 -5.77
CA GLY A 249 -11.96 3.72 -4.54
C GLY A 249 -11.65 2.25 -4.30
N ILE A 250 -10.46 1.95 -3.76
CA ILE A 250 -10.08 0.62 -3.27
C ILE A 250 -10.34 0.59 -1.77
N TRP A 251 -11.45 -0.04 -1.37
CA TRP A 251 -11.99 0.05 -0.01
C TRP A 251 -10.98 -0.33 1.08
N VAL A 252 -10.21 -1.41 0.90
CA VAL A 252 -9.24 -1.86 1.93
C VAL A 252 -8.11 -0.86 2.16
N LEU A 253 -7.69 -0.11 1.12
CA LEU A 253 -6.69 0.94 1.26
C LEU A 253 -7.25 2.18 1.96
N GLN A 254 -8.57 2.38 1.95
CA GLN A 254 -9.25 3.50 2.62
C GLN A 254 -9.52 3.18 4.08
N ALA A 255 -9.97 1.97 4.38
CA ALA A 255 -10.35 1.54 5.72
C ALA A 255 -9.16 1.27 6.67
N THR A 256 -7.93 1.25 6.15
CA THR A 256 -6.71 1.02 6.94
C THR A 256 -6.15 2.34 7.51
N ALA A 257 -5.79 2.37 8.79
CA ALA A 257 -5.26 3.55 9.48
C ALA A 257 -3.73 3.66 9.42
N MET A 258 -3.14 3.34 8.26
CA MET A 258 -1.68 3.36 8.02
C MET A 258 -1.36 3.63 6.54
N PRO A 259 -0.09 3.88 6.16
CA PRO A 259 0.33 3.85 4.77
C PRO A 259 -0.03 2.49 4.15
N SER A 260 -0.63 2.51 2.96
CA SER A 260 -1.23 1.33 2.36
C SER A 260 -1.09 1.35 0.84
N ILE A 261 -0.59 0.27 0.26
CA ILE A 261 -0.48 0.06 -1.19
C ILE A 261 -1.18 -1.24 -1.61
N LEU A 262 -1.63 -1.30 -2.86
CA LEU A 262 -2.05 -2.53 -3.54
C LEU A 262 -1.16 -2.75 -4.77
N VAL A 263 -0.46 -3.87 -4.82
CA VAL A 263 0.49 -4.22 -5.87
C VAL A 263 -0.18 -5.21 -6.83
N GLU A 264 -0.52 -4.75 -8.03
CA GLU A 264 -0.86 -5.63 -9.15
C GLU A 264 0.42 -6.18 -9.75
N THR A 265 0.68 -7.46 -9.55
CA THR A 265 1.95 -8.10 -9.90
C THR A 265 2.10 -8.49 -11.37
N GLY A 266 1.01 -8.43 -12.13
CA GLY A 266 0.95 -8.81 -13.54
C GLY A 266 -0.49 -8.83 -14.06
N PHE A 267 -0.69 -9.29 -15.29
CA PHE A 267 -2.03 -9.47 -15.89
C PHE A 267 -2.33 -10.95 -16.14
N ILE A 268 -3.16 -11.59 -15.30
CA ILE A 268 -3.45 -13.05 -15.37
C ILE A 268 -4.08 -13.46 -16.72
N THR A 269 -4.72 -12.53 -17.42
CA THR A 269 -5.34 -12.78 -18.73
C THR A 269 -4.35 -12.81 -19.89
N ASN A 270 -3.10 -12.40 -19.65
CA ASN A 270 -2.01 -12.52 -20.60
C ASN A 270 -1.30 -13.87 -20.40
N PRO A 271 -1.24 -14.75 -21.42
CA PRO A 271 -0.68 -16.09 -21.26
C PRO A 271 0.78 -16.14 -20.78
N ASP A 272 1.60 -15.16 -21.15
CA ASP A 272 3.01 -15.12 -20.75
C ASP A 272 3.15 -14.69 -19.28
N GLU A 273 2.35 -13.71 -18.88
CA GLU A 273 2.25 -13.27 -17.49
C GLU A 273 1.65 -14.39 -16.61
N GLU A 274 0.61 -15.09 -17.06
CA GLU A 274 0.02 -16.21 -16.31
C GLU A 274 1.07 -17.30 -16.03
N ARG A 275 1.91 -17.66 -17.02
CA ARG A 275 3.02 -18.59 -16.82
C ARG A 275 4.04 -18.07 -15.82
N TYR A 276 4.42 -16.79 -15.92
CA TYR A 276 5.37 -16.18 -14.99
C TYR A 276 4.82 -16.16 -13.54
N LEU A 277 3.57 -15.71 -13.37
CA LEU A 277 2.90 -15.55 -12.08
C LEU A 277 2.66 -16.89 -11.36
N ASN A 278 2.47 -17.97 -12.11
CA ASN A 278 2.35 -19.33 -11.56
C ASN A 278 3.72 -20.02 -11.34
N SER A 279 4.80 -19.47 -11.90
CA SER A 279 6.14 -20.07 -11.74
C SER A 279 6.73 -19.78 -10.37
N ASN A 280 7.45 -20.76 -9.80
CA ASN A 280 8.16 -20.57 -8.54
C ASN A 280 9.17 -19.42 -8.60
N ASP A 281 9.88 -19.30 -9.73
CA ASP A 281 10.90 -18.27 -9.94
C ASP A 281 10.27 -16.88 -10.03
N GLY A 282 9.19 -16.73 -10.83
CA GLY A 282 8.46 -15.47 -10.93
C GLY A 282 7.88 -15.01 -9.59
N GLN A 283 7.24 -15.91 -8.83
CA GLN A 283 6.74 -15.57 -7.50
C GLN A 283 7.86 -15.20 -6.51
N THR A 284 9.03 -15.83 -6.63
CA THR A 284 10.19 -15.54 -5.78
C THR A 284 10.85 -14.20 -6.15
N GLU A 285 10.90 -13.88 -7.44
CA GLU A 285 11.36 -12.59 -7.96
C GLU A 285 10.42 -11.45 -7.51
N LEU A 286 9.10 -11.63 -7.66
CA LEU A 286 8.10 -10.66 -7.20
C LEU A 286 8.24 -10.36 -5.71
N ALA A 287 8.31 -11.41 -4.88
CA ALA A 287 8.53 -11.26 -3.44
C ALA A 287 9.87 -10.58 -3.13
N SER A 288 10.93 -10.88 -3.89
CA SER A 288 12.23 -10.22 -3.74
C SER A 288 12.18 -8.73 -4.08
N CYS A 289 11.51 -8.32 -5.16
CA CYS A 289 11.37 -6.92 -5.54
C CYS A 289 10.64 -6.12 -4.46
N ILE A 290 9.53 -6.64 -3.95
CA ILE A 290 8.75 -5.97 -2.89
C ILE A 290 9.57 -5.87 -1.59
N THR A 291 10.32 -6.92 -1.23
CA THR A 291 11.19 -6.90 -0.05
C THR A 291 12.29 -5.83 -0.18
N LYS A 292 12.96 -5.75 -1.33
CA LYS A 292 13.96 -4.69 -1.61
C LYS A 292 13.36 -3.29 -1.55
N ALA A 293 12.15 -3.12 -2.07
CA ALA A 293 11.44 -1.84 -2.01
C ALA A 293 11.11 -1.44 -0.56
N VAL A 294 10.69 -2.39 0.28
CA VAL A 294 10.52 -2.17 1.73
C VAL A 294 11.84 -1.72 2.38
N GLY A 295 12.97 -2.33 2.02
CA GLY A 295 14.29 -1.90 2.52
C GLY A 295 14.68 -0.49 2.09
N SER A 296 14.45 -0.12 0.83
CA SER A 296 14.63 1.25 0.34
C SER A 296 13.71 2.24 1.07
N TYR A 297 12.49 1.82 1.36
CA TYR A 297 11.51 2.61 2.09
C TYR A 297 11.89 2.85 3.55
N VAL A 298 12.38 1.82 4.24
CA VAL A 298 12.94 1.92 5.60
C VAL A 298 14.06 2.94 5.65
N LYS A 299 15.06 2.84 4.74
CA LYS A 299 16.16 3.81 4.65
C LYS A 299 15.68 5.24 4.43
N TRP A 300 14.65 5.42 3.60
CA TRP A 300 14.03 6.72 3.37
C TRP A 300 13.33 7.28 4.61
N LEU A 301 12.64 6.43 5.39
CA LEU A 301 12.02 6.83 6.65
C LEU A 301 13.07 7.24 7.69
N GLU A 302 14.15 6.48 7.83
CA GLU A 302 15.25 6.76 8.75
C GLU A 302 15.89 8.12 8.44
N LYS A 303 16.16 8.39 7.15
CA LYS A 303 16.69 9.70 6.72
C LYS A 303 15.74 10.85 7.05
N LYS A 304 14.42 10.66 6.92
CA LYS A 304 13.43 11.68 7.30
C LYS A 304 13.37 11.92 8.81
N GLN A 305 13.56 10.87 9.61
CA GLN A 305 13.57 10.98 11.06
C GLN A 305 14.84 11.70 11.55
N THR A 306 16.00 11.42 10.96
CA THR A 306 17.25 12.14 11.29
C THR A 306 17.22 13.60 10.86
N SER A 307 16.63 13.93 9.71
CA SER A 307 16.47 15.33 9.28
C SER A 307 15.51 16.13 10.15
N ASN A 308 14.47 15.50 10.72
CA ASN A 308 13.55 16.14 11.67
C ASN A 308 14.11 16.14 13.11
N GLY A 309 15.22 15.43 13.37
CA GLY A 309 15.91 15.35 14.66
C GLY A 309 16.92 16.48 14.91
N ALA A 310 17.17 17.35 13.93
CA ALA A 310 17.79 18.66 14.16
C ALA A 310 16.72 19.65 14.65
N SER A 311 16.10 19.34 15.79
CA SER A 311 15.41 20.36 16.58
C SER A 311 16.47 21.35 17.02
N VAL A 312 16.50 22.51 16.36
CA VAL A 312 17.10 23.71 16.95
C VAL A 312 16.37 23.89 18.27
N TYR A 313 17.07 23.63 19.36
CA TYR A 313 16.67 24.07 20.68
C TYR A 313 16.61 25.60 20.61
N VAL A 314 15.44 26.15 20.33
CA VAL A 314 15.19 27.57 20.59
C VAL A 314 14.74 27.61 22.04
N PRO A 315 15.60 28.06 22.99
CA PRO A 315 15.13 28.31 24.33
C PRO A 315 14.01 29.34 24.22
N VAL A 316 12.82 28.99 24.70
CA VAL A 316 11.71 29.93 24.84
C VAL A 316 12.15 30.94 25.89
N GLN A 317 12.67 32.07 25.45
CA GLN A 317 12.76 33.26 26.27
C GLN A 317 11.32 33.73 26.48
N GLN A 318 10.87 33.77 27.74
CA GLN A 318 9.61 34.40 28.11
C GLN A 318 9.62 35.85 27.60
N SER A 319 8.90 36.12 26.51
CA SER A 319 8.56 37.48 26.13
C SER A 319 7.15 37.79 26.61
N THR A 320 7.08 38.66 27.60
CA THR A 320 5.89 39.42 27.94
C THR A 320 5.65 40.43 26.82
N GLY A 321 4.67 40.20 25.93
CA GLY A 321 4.35 41.13 24.85
C GLY A 321 3.05 40.75 24.13
N LYS A 322 2.21 41.76 23.90
CA LYS A 322 0.84 41.66 23.36
C LYS A 322 0.75 40.95 22.00
N ILE A 323 -0.32 40.19 21.84
CA ILE A 323 -0.75 39.51 20.60
C ILE A 323 -1.30 40.57 19.64
N GLU A 324 -0.72 40.71 18.46
CA GLU A 324 -1.34 41.42 17.33
C GLU A 324 -1.98 40.39 16.37
N GLU A 325 -3.25 40.66 16.08
CA GLU A 325 -4.10 40.03 15.08
C GLU A 325 -3.49 40.16 13.68
N SER A 326 -3.22 39.04 12.99
CA SER A 326 -3.02 39.09 11.52
C SER A 326 -3.25 37.77 10.76
N PHE A 327 -3.62 36.68 11.43
CA PHE A 327 -3.87 35.40 10.74
C PHE A 327 -5.37 35.13 10.50
N LEU A 328 -6.25 35.61 11.38
CA LEU A 328 -7.69 35.39 11.27
C LEU A 328 -8.39 36.31 10.25
N GLU A 329 -7.86 37.51 10.00
CA GLU A 329 -8.36 38.41 8.93
C GLU A 329 -8.01 37.93 7.51
N ALA A 330 -6.99 37.08 7.36
CA ALA A 330 -6.61 36.51 6.07
C ALA A 330 -7.55 35.38 5.61
N LEU A 331 -8.25 34.73 6.54
CA LEU A 331 -9.16 33.60 6.27
C LEU A 331 -10.57 34.05 5.89
N ASP A 332 -11.01 35.24 6.30
CA ASP A 332 -12.37 35.72 6.07
C ASP A 332 -12.61 36.33 4.66
N ASN A 333 -11.53 36.61 3.92
CA ASN A 333 -11.62 37.24 2.59
C ASN A 333 -11.72 36.26 1.41
N HIS A 334 -11.74 34.94 1.62
CA HIS A 334 -11.70 33.96 0.53
C HIS A 334 -12.99 33.15 0.29
N HIS A 335 -14.09 33.47 0.98
CA HIS A 335 -15.41 32.85 0.76
C HIS A 335 -16.52 33.89 0.50
N LYS A 336 -16.53 34.49 -0.69
CA LYS A 336 -17.78 35.05 -1.24
C LYS A 336 -18.54 33.94 -1.97
N THR A 337 -19.57 33.42 -1.32
CA THR A 337 -20.64 32.61 -1.92
C THR A 337 -21.40 33.40 -3.00
N PRO A 338 -21.77 32.79 -4.15
CA PRO A 338 -22.79 33.36 -5.03
C PRO A 338 -24.16 33.22 -4.35
N THR A 339 -24.86 34.33 -4.19
CA THR A 339 -26.25 34.39 -3.73
C THR A 339 -27.19 33.73 -4.73
N LEU A 340 -28.00 32.78 -4.24
CA LEU A 340 -29.22 32.30 -4.89
C LEU A 340 -30.39 33.23 -4.52
N THR A 341 -31.00 33.86 -5.54
CA THR A 341 -32.40 34.34 -5.67
C THR A 341 -32.43 35.16 -6.97
N LYS A 342 -33.29 34.98 -7.99
CA LYS A 342 -34.56 34.25 -8.19
C LYS A 342 -34.52 33.53 -9.54
#